data_AF-A0A9K3LY31-F1
#
_entry.id   AF-A0A9K3LY31-F1
#
_cell.length_a   1.000
_cell.length_b   1.000
_cell.length_c   1.000
_cell.angle_alpha   90.00
_cell.angle_beta   90.00
_cell.angle_gamma   90.00
#
_symmetry.space_group_name_H-M   'P 1'
#
loop_
_entity.id
_entity.type
_entity.pdbx_description
1 polymer ?
#
loop_
_entity_poly.entity_id
_entity_poly.type
_entity_poly.pdbx_seq_one_letter_code
_entity_poly.pdbx_strand_id
1 'polypeptide(L)'
;MVRYFPLALLLSVALVAKSFCLHCVIRTDVVRRRVLLEAVRKNEEGVVLGNKYLLVSDGNTSTSGKATLVEVASTWCGRQAATSVESDGRKQRKLVKFSENIKALKREVENYQRIASNEDAKDLFVEIHDFFNPSERNDMEELQEIQNSKSSTTAGAGKKGSIQSSDFDPTQGGTFFVDDALEGNIDIHTNAPDQRSAAVETKQSRENLEFKGQAALVMELGSQDLKSYIEKNGPLAGETLRQAVVQTARIVKAYHAQKMVWTELKSTNFVIQPKGAMDFTLKAIDLESAVRRGENPIDYSVEAIPPEFAEAYMYGREPEMEMHKSFDIFSLGLLWYEMATGKQFWHSQFFEEHEECDNVMRIAVGMQGTDKLCLDHASPMIPEPLRELIEDCLQVDPDDRPKIDDILAHPYITALH
;
A
#
# COMPACT_ATOMS: atom_id res chain seq x y z
N MET A 1 68.65 7.04 10.46
CA MET A 1 68.54 5.67 9.90
C MET A 1 67.06 5.35 9.74
N VAL A 2 66.45 5.72 8.60
CA VAL A 2 65.00 5.55 8.36
C VAL A 2 64.78 4.28 7.54
N ARG A 3 63.94 3.36 8.01
CA ARG A 3 63.64 2.11 7.30
C ARG A 3 62.49 2.33 6.31
N TYR A 4 62.73 2.09 5.03
CA TYR A 4 61.66 1.97 4.04
C TYR A 4 60.83 0.72 4.34
N PHE A 5 59.53 0.90 4.58
CA PHE A 5 58.56 -0.19 4.52
C PHE A 5 58.26 -0.51 3.04
N PRO A 6 58.25 -1.79 2.61
CA PRO A 6 58.07 -2.12 1.21
C PRO A 6 56.60 -1.94 0.77
N LEU A 7 56.32 -0.91 -0.04
CA LEU A 7 55.00 -0.63 -0.62
C LEU A 7 54.34 -1.86 -1.28
N ALA A 8 55.16 -2.74 -1.87
CA ALA A 8 54.71 -3.98 -2.50
C ALA A 8 53.90 -4.90 -1.57
N LEU A 9 54.17 -4.90 -0.26
CA LEU A 9 53.45 -5.74 0.71
C LEU A 9 52.06 -5.19 1.04
N LEU A 10 51.89 -3.86 1.01
CA LEU A 10 50.57 -3.23 1.17
C LEU A 10 49.70 -3.41 -0.07
N LEU A 11 50.30 -3.31 -1.26
CA LEU A 11 49.62 -3.54 -2.55
C LEU A 11 49.15 -4.99 -2.71
N SER A 12 49.96 -5.98 -2.32
CA SER A 12 49.54 -7.39 -2.40
C SER A 12 48.40 -7.72 -1.43
N VAL A 13 48.45 -7.23 -0.19
CA VAL A 13 47.36 -7.40 0.79
C VAL A 13 46.07 -6.71 0.30
N ALA A 14 46.16 -5.50 -0.26
CA ALA A 14 45.00 -4.79 -0.80
C ALA A 14 44.37 -5.50 -2.03
N LEU A 15 45.18 -6.09 -2.90
CA LEU A 15 44.71 -6.90 -4.03
C LEU A 15 44.06 -8.20 -3.58
N VAL A 16 44.65 -8.91 -2.61
CA VAL A 16 44.04 -10.11 -2.01
C VAL A 16 42.73 -9.77 -1.31
N ALA A 17 42.65 -8.67 -0.55
CA ALA A 17 41.44 -8.23 0.12
C ALA A 17 40.32 -7.86 -0.88
N LYS A 18 40.63 -7.11 -1.95
CA LYS A 18 39.66 -6.82 -3.03
C LYS A 18 39.19 -8.10 -3.73
N SER A 19 40.10 -9.04 -4.01
CA SER A 19 39.76 -10.32 -4.62
C SER A 19 38.85 -11.16 -3.71
N PHE A 20 39.16 -11.25 -2.41
CA PHE A 20 38.31 -11.91 -1.42
C PHE A 20 36.92 -11.26 -1.32
N CYS A 21 36.85 -9.92 -1.29
CA CYS A 21 35.59 -9.20 -1.24
C CYS A 21 34.73 -9.49 -2.49
N LEU A 22 35.32 -9.43 -3.68
CA LEU A 22 34.63 -9.74 -4.94
C LEU A 22 34.18 -11.20 -4.99
N HIS A 23 35.02 -12.14 -4.54
CA HIS A 23 34.70 -13.57 -4.50
C HIS A 23 33.63 -13.90 -3.44
N CYS A 24 33.56 -13.14 -2.34
CA CYS A 24 32.48 -13.19 -1.36
C CYS A 24 31.16 -12.65 -1.94
N VAL A 25 31.18 -11.50 -2.64
CA VAL A 25 29.99 -10.95 -3.32
C VAL A 25 29.45 -11.92 -4.38
N ILE A 26 30.31 -12.44 -5.25
CA ILE A 26 29.92 -13.42 -6.27
C ILE A 26 29.42 -14.73 -5.63
N ARG A 27 30.05 -15.23 -4.56
CA ARG A 27 29.55 -16.42 -3.85
C ARG A 27 28.23 -16.18 -3.12
N THR A 28 28.02 -15.00 -2.53
CA THR A 28 26.74 -14.67 -1.90
C THR A 28 25.63 -14.56 -2.94
N ASP A 29 25.88 -14.00 -4.11
CA ASP A 29 24.88 -13.91 -5.19
C ASP A 29 24.58 -15.28 -5.85
N VAL A 30 25.61 -16.10 -6.09
CA VAL A 30 25.41 -17.49 -6.57
C VAL A 30 24.68 -18.36 -5.55
N VAL A 31 24.94 -18.20 -4.25
CA VAL A 31 24.19 -18.88 -3.18
C VAL A 31 22.77 -18.33 -3.06
N ARG A 32 22.57 -17.02 -3.18
CA ARG A 32 21.25 -16.37 -3.19
C ARG A 32 20.40 -16.91 -4.34
N ARG A 33 20.94 -16.92 -5.57
CA ARG A 33 20.31 -17.56 -6.74
C ARG A 33 20.03 -19.04 -6.49
N ARG A 34 20.96 -19.82 -5.92
CA ARG A 34 20.74 -21.26 -5.68
C ARG A 34 19.65 -21.51 -4.62
N VAL A 35 19.61 -20.77 -3.52
CA VAL A 35 18.58 -20.92 -2.49
C VAL A 35 17.21 -20.45 -3.00
N LEU A 36 17.16 -19.35 -3.77
CA LEU A 36 15.94 -18.91 -4.44
C LEU A 36 15.44 -19.97 -5.43
N LEU A 37 16.34 -20.53 -6.26
CA LEU A 37 16.03 -21.62 -7.17
C LEU A 37 15.63 -22.92 -6.47
N GLU A 38 16.13 -23.21 -5.26
CA GLU A 38 15.68 -24.38 -4.48
C GLU A 38 14.35 -24.15 -3.75
N ALA A 39 14.00 -22.90 -3.42
CA ALA A 39 12.65 -22.54 -2.97
C ALA A 39 11.63 -22.63 -4.12
N VAL A 40 11.95 -22.05 -5.28
CA VAL A 40 11.17 -22.14 -6.55
C VAL A 40 11.15 -23.56 -7.14
N ARG A 41 11.91 -24.50 -6.58
CA ARG A 41 11.88 -25.93 -6.91
C ARG A 41 11.18 -26.79 -5.85
N LYS A 42 10.58 -26.16 -4.84
CA LYS A 42 9.78 -26.80 -3.78
C LYS A 42 8.37 -26.23 -3.68
N ASN A 43 8.24 -24.91 -3.84
CA ASN A 43 7.03 -24.30 -4.37
C ASN A 43 7.19 -24.19 -5.87
N GLU A 44 6.54 -25.09 -6.62
CA GLU A 44 6.34 -24.86 -8.05
C GLU A 44 5.51 -23.57 -8.22
N GLU A 45 5.72 -22.84 -9.32
CA GLU A 45 4.95 -21.65 -9.75
C GLU A 45 5.08 -20.34 -8.92
N GLY A 46 5.82 -20.31 -7.81
CA GLY A 46 5.94 -19.11 -6.95
C GLY A 46 6.66 -17.89 -7.58
N VAL A 47 5.92 -16.80 -7.80
CA VAL A 47 6.42 -15.49 -8.27
C VAL A 47 7.27 -14.78 -7.21
N VAL A 48 8.35 -14.10 -7.62
CA VAL A 48 9.29 -13.40 -6.71
C VAL A 48 9.36 -11.89 -7.01
N LEU A 49 8.97 -11.07 -6.03
CA LEU A 49 9.12 -9.62 -6.07
C LEU A 49 10.54 -9.20 -5.64
N GLY A 50 11.20 -8.42 -6.48
CA GLY A 50 12.45 -7.70 -6.17
C GLY A 50 13.66 -8.57 -5.80
N ASN A 51 13.63 -9.88 -6.09
CA ASN A 51 14.60 -10.86 -5.59
C ASN A 51 14.74 -10.87 -4.04
N LYS A 52 13.65 -10.54 -3.32
CA LYS A 52 13.58 -10.43 -1.85
C LYS A 52 12.35 -11.11 -1.24
N TYR A 53 11.24 -11.19 -1.98
CA TYR A 53 9.93 -11.60 -1.45
C TYR A 53 9.27 -12.63 -2.38
N LEU A 54 8.80 -13.75 -1.82
CA LEU A 54 8.04 -14.78 -2.54
C LEU A 54 6.55 -14.55 -2.28
N LEU A 55 5.71 -14.54 -3.31
CA LEU A 55 4.25 -14.43 -3.16
C LEU A 55 3.68 -15.74 -2.58
N VAL A 56 2.75 -15.62 -1.61
CA VAL A 56 2.19 -16.77 -0.87
C VAL A 56 0.65 -16.72 -0.73
N SER A 57 -0.02 -15.90 -1.53
CA SER A 57 -1.49 -15.81 -1.64
C SER A 57 -1.87 -15.31 -3.03
N ASP A 58 -3.07 -15.67 -3.51
CA ASP A 58 -3.55 -15.34 -4.87
C ASP A 58 -3.94 -13.86 -5.06
N GLY A 59 -3.92 -13.06 -3.98
CA GLY A 59 -4.20 -11.64 -3.98
C GLY A 59 -5.66 -11.30 -3.68
N ASN A 60 -5.88 -10.24 -2.90
CA ASN A 60 -7.19 -9.69 -2.57
C ASN A 60 -7.26 -8.23 -3.04
N THR A 61 -8.44 -7.72 -3.39
CA THR A 61 -8.61 -6.28 -3.64
C THR A 61 -8.54 -5.49 -2.31
N SER A 62 -7.90 -4.33 -2.32
CA SER A 62 -7.95 -3.38 -1.20
C SER A 62 -9.36 -2.85 -0.96
N THR A 63 -9.68 -2.45 0.26
CA THR A 63 -10.99 -1.88 0.65
C THR A 63 -11.49 -0.76 -0.27
N SER A 64 -10.60 0.09 -0.79
CA SER A 64 -10.92 1.19 -1.69
C SER A 64 -11.14 0.79 -3.16
N GLY A 65 -10.91 -0.48 -3.53
CA GLY A 65 -10.88 -0.95 -4.91
C GLY A 65 -9.63 -0.56 -5.72
N LYS A 66 -8.77 0.32 -5.20
CA LYS A 66 -7.68 1.00 -5.94
C LYS A 66 -6.34 0.23 -6.01
N ALA A 67 -6.22 -0.91 -5.31
CA ALA A 67 -4.98 -1.67 -5.19
C ALA A 67 -5.22 -3.19 -5.00
N THR A 68 -4.20 -4.00 -5.32
CA THR A 68 -4.15 -5.44 -5.03
C THR A 68 -3.24 -5.70 -3.84
N LEU A 69 -3.74 -6.41 -2.84
CA LEU A 69 -3.08 -6.75 -1.59
C LEU A 69 -2.65 -8.23 -1.61
N VAL A 70 -1.35 -8.48 -1.48
CA VAL A 70 -0.77 -9.84 -1.57
C VAL A 70 0.10 -10.13 -0.35
N GLU A 71 -0.09 -11.29 0.29
CA GLU A 71 0.85 -11.77 1.30
C GLU A 71 2.14 -12.30 0.64
N VAL A 72 3.28 -11.92 1.21
CA VAL A 72 4.60 -12.39 0.77
C VAL A 72 5.43 -12.91 1.95
N ALA A 73 6.31 -13.88 1.68
CA ALA A 73 7.33 -14.36 2.61
C ALA A 73 8.71 -13.80 2.24
N SER A 74 9.47 -13.31 3.22
CA SER A 74 10.84 -12.82 3.00
C SER A 74 11.80 -13.98 2.65
N THR A 75 12.51 -13.91 1.52
CA THR A 75 13.36 -15.02 1.00
C THR A 75 14.74 -15.13 1.65
N TRP A 76 14.81 -14.88 2.96
CA TRP A 76 15.95 -15.06 3.88
C TRP A 76 17.17 -14.14 3.69
N CYS A 77 17.88 -13.87 4.80
CA CYS A 77 19.09 -13.06 4.84
C CYS A 77 20.10 -13.61 5.85
N GLY A 78 21.22 -14.14 5.36
CA GLY A 78 22.42 -14.43 6.18
C GLY A 78 22.37 -15.69 7.05
N ARG A 79 23.55 -16.27 7.31
CA ARG A 79 23.77 -17.62 7.89
C ARG A 79 23.28 -17.86 9.33
N GLN A 80 22.61 -16.91 9.98
CA GLN A 80 22.46 -16.91 11.45
C GLN A 80 21.06 -17.24 12.00
N ALA A 81 20.02 -17.24 11.17
CA ALA A 81 18.64 -17.50 11.62
C ALA A 81 18.26 -19.00 11.78
N ALA A 82 19.21 -19.92 11.61
CA ALA A 82 18.93 -21.38 11.57
C ALA A 82 18.78 -22.04 12.96
N THR A 83 19.00 -21.32 14.06
CA THR A 83 18.91 -21.83 15.44
C THR A 83 17.84 -21.14 16.30
N SER A 84 17.13 -20.17 15.74
CA SER A 84 16.00 -19.49 16.36
C SER A 84 14.76 -19.64 15.48
N VAL A 85 14.22 -20.86 15.44
CA VAL A 85 12.82 -21.06 15.05
C VAL A 85 11.98 -20.55 16.22
N GLU A 86 11.76 -19.23 16.26
CA GLU A 86 10.65 -18.68 17.04
C GLU A 86 9.36 -19.31 16.50
N SER A 87 8.50 -19.80 17.39
CA SER A 87 7.42 -20.74 17.06
C SER A 87 6.19 -20.09 16.39
N ASP A 88 6.35 -18.93 15.75
CA ASP A 88 5.30 -18.25 15.00
C ASP A 88 5.80 -17.83 13.60
N GLY A 89 5.29 -18.51 12.58
CA GLY A 89 5.59 -18.25 11.18
C GLY A 89 5.10 -16.89 10.67
N ARG A 90 4.25 -16.17 11.41
CA ARG A 90 3.78 -14.83 11.04
C ARG A 90 4.91 -13.81 10.92
N LYS A 91 5.96 -13.90 11.75
CA LYS A 91 7.06 -12.91 11.75
C LYS A 91 7.85 -12.80 10.44
N GLN A 92 7.72 -13.77 9.52
CA GLN A 92 8.35 -13.73 8.18
C GLN A 92 7.38 -13.38 7.04
N ARG A 93 6.08 -13.22 7.34
CA ARG A 93 5.08 -12.73 6.37
C ARG A 93 4.99 -11.22 6.40
N LYS A 94 4.76 -10.62 5.23
CA LYS A 94 4.57 -9.19 4.98
C LYS A 94 3.43 -8.99 3.98
N LEU A 95 2.85 -7.80 3.95
CA LEU A 95 1.84 -7.42 2.97
C LEU A 95 2.49 -6.62 1.84
N VAL A 96 1.99 -6.78 0.61
CA VAL A 96 2.35 -5.92 -0.52
C VAL A 96 1.10 -5.29 -1.11
N LYS A 97 1.07 -3.95 -1.13
CA LYS A 97 0.07 -3.15 -1.83
C LYS A 97 0.61 -2.82 -3.23
N PHE A 98 0.04 -3.45 -4.26
CA PHE A 98 0.29 -3.16 -5.67
C PHE A 98 -0.74 -2.15 -6.19
N SER A 99 -0.33 -1.12 -6.92
CA SER A 99 -1.26 -0.19 -7.59
C SER A 99 -0.67 0.42 -8.86
N GLU A 100 -1.55 0.71 -9.82
CA GLU A 100 -1.26 1.49 -11.04
C GLU A 100 -1.15 2.99 -10.75
N ASN A 101 -1.72 3.45 -9.63
CA ASN A 101 -1.58 4.83 -9.18
C ASN A 101 -0.23 5.05 -8.48
N ILE A 102 0.84 4.99 -9.27
CA ILE A 102 2.23 5.20 -8.83
C ILE A 102 2.37 6.53 -8.04
N LYS A 103 1.57 7.56 -8.38
CA LYS A 103 1.58 8.84 -7.69
C LYS A 103 1.01 8.73 -6.26
N ALA A 104 -0.13 8.06 -6.08
CA ALA A 104 -0.72 7.83 -4.76
C ALA A 104 0.20 6.98 -3.88
N LEU A 105 0.70 5.85 -4.40
CA LEU A 105 1.58 4.96 -3.66
C LEU A 105 2.93 5.62 -3.29
N LYS A 106 3.43 6.58 -4.09
CA LYS A 106 4.58 7.42 -3.72
C LYS A 106 4.24 8.41 -2.59
N ARG A 107 3.09 9.10 -2.66
CA ARG A 107 2.66 9.99 -1.55
C ARG A 107 2.52 9.23 -0.24
N GLU A 108 1.97 8.01 -0.27
CA GLU A 108 1.88 7.14 0.89
C GLU A 108 3.25 6.87 1.52
N VAL A 109 4.24 6.44 0.72
CA VAL A 109 5.63 6.24 1.19
C VAL A 109 6.23 7.51 1.77
N GLU A 110 6.04 8.66 1.12
CA GLU A 110 6.50 9.95 1.65
C GLU A 110 5.80 10.34 2.96
N ASN A 111 4.52 10.00 3.13
CA ASN A 111 3.76 10.25 4.36
C ASN A 111 4.23 9.35 5.52
N TYR A 112 4.48 8.06 5.28
CA TYR A 112 5.17 7.21 6.25
C TYR A 112 6.56 7.76 6.62
N GLN A 113 7.35 8.25 5.65
CA GLN A 113 8.67 8.84 5.93
C GLN A 113 8.59 10.13 6.76
N ARG A 114 7.58 10.98 6.53
CA ARG A 114 7.30 12.19 7.33
C ARG A 114 6.99 11.79 8.78
N ILE A 115 6.12 10.80 8.97
CA ILE A 115 5.69 10.33 10.29
C ILE A 115 6.83 9.62 11.05
N ALA A 116 7.63 8.80 10.37
CA ALA A 116 8.77 8.09 10.94
C ALA A 116 9.90 9.00 11.46
N SER A 117 9.85 10.31 11.18
CA SER A 117 10.73 11.31 11.81
C SER A 117 10.35 11.66 13.25
N ASN A 118 9.18 11.23 13.72
CA ASN A 118 8.67 11.45 15.08
C ASN A 118 8.81 10.20 15.95
N GLU A 119 9.60 10.26 17.02
CA GLU A 119 9.76 9.12 17.94
C GLU A 119 8.44 8.76 18.65
N ASP A 120 7.56 9.74 18.92
CA ASP A 120 6.22 9.51 19.51
C ASP A 120 5.27 8.77 18.54
N ALA A 121 5.61 8.70 17.25
CA ALA A 121 4.84 7.96 16.25
C ALA A 121 5.25 6.48 16.11
N LYS A 122 6.29 6.06 16.83
CA LYS A 122 6.80 4.68 16.75
C LYS A 122 5.72 3.68 17.20
N ASP A 123 5.65 2.56 16.49
CA ASP A 123 4.72 1.45 16.73
C ASP A 123 3.22 1.80 16.57
N LEU A 124 2.87 3.04 16.19
CA LEU A 124 1.49 3.49 15.89
C LEU A 124 1.07 3.26 14.42
N PHE A 125 2.02 3.04 13.52
CA PHE A 125 1.84 2.85 12.08
C PHE A 125 2.50 1.54 11.64
N VAL A 126 2.07 0.97 10.52
CA VAL A 126 2.72 -0.22 9.94
C VAL A 126 4.16 0.08 9.52
N GLU A 127 5.08 -0.85 9.79
CA GLU A 127 6.45 -0.75 9.28
C GLU A 127 6.47 -0.86 7.75
N ILE A 128 7.15 0.07 7.07
CA ILE A 128 7.46 -0.02 5.64
C ILE A 128 8.84 -0.65 5.45
N HIS A 129 8.94 -1.65 4.56
CA HIS A 129 10.15 -2.46 4.38
C HIS A 129 10.84 -2.26 3.04
N ASP A 130 10.08 -2.05 1.97
CA ASP A 130 10.59 -1.85 0.62
C ASP A 130 9.51 -1.14 -0.23
N PHE A 131 9.96 -0.40 -1.23
CA PHE A 131 9.11 0.17 -2.26
C PHE A 131 9.72 -0.09 -3.63
N PHE A 132 8.90 -0.51 -4.59
CA PHE A 132 9.31 -0.80 -5.95
C PHE A 132 8.54 0.08 -6.93
N ASN A 133 9.24 1.05 -7.53
CA ASN A 133 8.73 1.86 -8.63
C ASN A 133 9.05 1.18 -9.98
N PRO A 134 8.06 0.93 -10.87
CA PRO A 134 8.31 0.30 -12.16
C PRO A 134 9.20 1.16 -13.07
N SER A 135 9.11 2.50 -12.97
CA SER A 135 9.95 3.40 -13.78
C SER A 135 11.44 3.39 -13.40
N GLU A 136 11.80 2.88 -12.23
CA GLU A 136 13.21 2.69 -11.80
C GLU A 136 13.80 1.34 -12.26
N ARG A 137 13.01 0.45 -12.90
CA ARG A 137 13.54 -0.79 -13.48
C ARG A 137 14.22 -0.57 -14.83
N ASN A 138 13.69 0.35 -15.65
CA ASN A 138 14.15 0.55 -17.03
C ASN A 138 15.63 0.92 -17.09
N ASP A 139 16.09 1.82 -16.21
CA ASP A 139 17.50 2.24 -16.11
C ASP A 139 18.47 1.05 -15.94
N MET A 140 18.05 0.01 -15.22
CA MET A 140 18.86 -1.20 -15.00
C MET A 140 18.85 -2.15 -16.19
N GLU A 141 17.72 -2.31 -16.87
CA GLU A 141 17.62 -3.14 -18.08
C GLU A 141 18.34 -2.47 -19.27
N GLU A 142 18.21 -1.16 -19.45
CA GLU A 142 18.92 -0.40 -20.49
C GLU A 142 20.44 -0.43 -20.27
N LEU A 143 20.92 -0.31 -19.02
CA LEU A 143 22.35 -0.51 -18.71
C LEU A 143 22.83 -1.94 -18.97
N GLN A 144 21.96 -2.94 -18.80
CA GLN A 144 22.26 -4.35 -19.11
C GLN A 144 22.37 -4.57 -20.63
N GLU A 145 21.47 -3.98 -21.43
CA GLU A 145 21.52 -4.03 -22.91
C GLU A 145 22.70 -3.23 -23.47
N ILE A 146 23.04 -2.08 -22.89
CA ILE A 146 24.24 -1.30 -23.25
C ILE A 146 25.54 -2.07 -22.95
N GLN A 147 25.56 -3.01 -22.00
CA GLN A 147 26.69 -3.91 -21.77
C GLN A 147 26.68 -5.11 -22.73
N ASN A 148 25.51 -5.70 -23.02
CA ASN A 148 25.37 -6.84 -23.92
C ASN A 148 25.60 -6.48 -25.40
N SER A 149 25.25 -5.27 -25.82
CA SER A 149 25.55 -4.74 -27.17
C SER A 149 27.04 -4.40 -27.37
N LYS A 150 27.78 -4.14 -26.29
CA LYS A 150 29.23 -3.90 -26.33
C LYS A 150 30.08 -5.17 -26.28
N SER A 151 29.51 -6.31 -25.88
CA SER A 151 30.20 -7.61 -25.88
C SER A 151 30.04 -8.39 -27.20
N SER A 152 29.06 -8.04 -28.05
CA SER A 152 28.84 -8.67 -29.37
C SER A 152 29.69 -8.08 -30.51
N THR A 153 30.24 -6.87 -30.35
CA THR A 153 30.91 -6.10 -31.42
C THR A 153 32.43 -6.30 -31.54
N THR A 154 32.92 -7.54 -31.42
CA THR A 154 34.35 -7.88 -31.70
C THR A 154 34.54 -9.15 -32.55
N ALA A 155 33.85 -9.25 -33.69
CA ALA A 155 34.14 -10.27 -34.71
C ALA A 155 33.79 -9.83 -36.14
N GLY A 156 34.73 -10.02 -37.08
CA GLY A 156 34.48 -10.00 -38.54
C GLY A 156 34.45 -8.62 -39.23
N ALA A 157 35.21 -8.46 -40.32
CA ALA A 157 35.19 -7.28 -41.19
C ALA A 157 34.77 -7.66 -42.63
N GLY A 158 33.93 -6.84 -43.27
CA GLY A 158 33.42 -7.09 -44.63
C GLY A 158 33.06 -5.81 -45.40
N LYS A 159 33.68 -5.60 -46.58
CA LYS A 159 33.63 -4.36 -47.39
C LYS A 159 32.37 -4.20 -48.27
N LYS A 160 32.04 -2.92 -48.57
CA LYS A 160 31.12 -2.39 -49.63
C LYS A 160 29.60 -2.57 -49.36
N GLY A 161 28.71 -1.64 -49.75
CA GLY A 161 28.88 -0.28 -50.31
C GLY A 161 27.57 0.26 -50.97
N SER A 162 27.47 1.59 -51.22
CA SER A 162 26.37 2.35 -51.88
C SER A 162 24.96 2.26 -51.25
N ILE A 163 24.23 3.31 -50.83
CA ILE A 163 23.85 4.65 -51.38
C ILE A 163 22.44 4.65 -52.05
N GLN A 164 21.57 5.58 -51.60
CA GLN A 164 20.23 5.97 -52.13
C GLN A 164 19.12 4.89 -51.95
N SER A 165 17.90 5.17 -51.45
CA SER A 165 16.84 6.17 -51.76
C SER A 165 16.18 5.93 -53.13
N SER A 166 14.86 5.93 -53.30
CA SER A 166 13.72 6.12 -52.38
C SER A 166 12.48 5.34 -52.94
N ASP A 167 11.18 5.66 -52.91
CA ASP A 167 10.40 6.86 -52.52
C ASP A 167 8.88 6.56 -52.41
N PHE A 168 8.11 7.58 -52.01
CA PHE A 168 6.66 7.82 -52.22
C PHE A 168 5.55 7.19 -51.33
N ASP A 169 4.70 8.13 -50.90
CA ASP A 169 3.46 8.09 -50.11
C ASP A 169 2.23 8.21 -51.08
N PRO A 170 0.98 8.57 -50.69
CA PRO A 170 -0.04 7.85 -49.91
C PRO A 170 -1.39 7.58 -50.65
N THR A 171 -2.41 7.19 -49.86
CA THR A 171 -3.88 7.44 -49.99
C THR A 171 -4.82 6.47 -50.73
N GLN A 172 -6.08 6.55 -50.28
CA GLN A 172 -7.32 5.84 -50.68
C GLN A 172 -7.44 4.39 -50.15
N GLY A 173 -8.52 3.97 -49.47
CA GLY A 173 -9.71 4.69 -48.98
C GLY A 173 -11.01 4.20 -49.62
N GLY A 174 -11.68 3.23 -48.97
CA GLY A 174 -12.98 2.72 -49.39
C GLY A 174 -13.52 1.66 -48.42
N THR A 175 -14.78 1.82 -48.00
CA THR A 175 -15.50 0.92 -47.09
C THR A 175 -16.70 0.29 -47.79
N PHE A 176 -16.90 -1.02 -47.69
CA PHE A 176 -18.22 -1.67 -47.80
C PHE A 176 -18.21 -3.03 -47.08
N PHE A 177 -19.41 -3.55 -46.77
CA PHE A 177 -19.67 -4.78 -45.99
C PHE A 177 -20.46 -5.81 -46.84
N VAL A 178 -20.73 -6.98 -46.23
CA VAL A 178 -21.86 -7.91 -46.47
C VAL A 178 -21.54 -9.23 -47.23
N ASP A 179 -21.47 -10.28 -46.42
CA ASP A 179 -22.01 -11.67 -46.50
C ASP A 179 -21.59 -12.74 -47.55
N ASP A 180 -21.16 -13.87 -46.96
CA ASP A 180 -21.65 -15.26 -47.11
C ASP A 180 -21.16 -16.34 -48.12
N ALA A 181 -21.19 -17.56 -47.57
CA ALA A 181 -21.52 -18.87 -48.17
C ALA A 181 -20.52 -19.67 -49.05
N LEU A 182 -19.81 -20.59 -48.35
CA LEU A 182 -19.86 -22.06 -48.52
C LEU A 182 -19.17 -22.81 -49.70
N GLU A 183 -18.61 -23.97 -49.30
CA GLU A 183 -18.43 -25.26 -50.00
C GLU A 183 -17.41 -25.45 -51.16
N GLY A 184 -16.67 -26.57 -51.11
CA GLY A 184 -16.14 -27.24 -52.31
C GLY A 184 -14.76 -27.92 -52.26
N ASN A 185 -14.66 -29.10 -51.61
CA ASN A 185 -13.64 -30.18 -51.83
C ASN A 185 -12.13 -29.81 -51.83
N ILE A 186 -11.32 -30.27 -50.87
CA ILE A 186 -10.78 -31.65 -50.76
C ILE A 186 -9.94 -32.08 -51.97
N ASP A 187 -8.61 -32.18 -51.78
CA ASP A 187 -7.92 -33.45 -52.04
C ASP A 187 -6.71 -33.65 -51.10
N ILE A 188 -6.26 -34.90 -51.00
CA ILE A 188 -5.51 -35.47 -49.88
C ILE A 188 -4.00 -35.41 -50.12
N HIS A 189 -3.22 -34.99 -49.11
CA HIS A 189 -1.94 -35.65 -48.82
C HIS A 189 -1.52 -35.52 -47.35
N THR A 190 -1.46 -36.66 -46.67
CA THR A 190 -1.04 -36.76 -45.26
C THR A 190 0.49 -36.67 -45.11
N ASN A 191 0.97 -35.70 -44.32
CA ASN A 191 2.26 -35.75 -43.65
C ASN A 191 2.13 -34.98 -42.33
N ALA A 192 2.20 -35.68 -41.19
CA ALA A 192 2.01 -35.08 -39.87
C ALA A 192 3.28 -34.33 -39.43
N PRO A 193 3.22 -33.02 -39.11
CA PRO A 193 4.36 -32.28 -38.57
C PRO A 193 4.69 -32.72 -37.13
N ASP A 194 5.98 -32.96 -36.87
CA ASP A 194 6.55 -33.44 -35.62
C ASP A 194 6.15 -32.58 -34.40
N GLN A 195 5.52 -33.19 -33.38
CA GLN A 195 5.08 -32.54 -32.13
C GLN A 195 6.24 -32.19 -31.17
N ARG A 196 7.38 -31.74 -31.70
CA ARG A 196 8.61 -31.45 -30.94
C ARG A 196 9.08 -29.99 -31.05
N SER A 197 8.49 -29.20 -31.94
CA SER A 197 8.85 -27.79 -32.13
C SER A 197 8.16 -26.83 -31.15
N ALA A 198 6.99 -27.18 -30.62
CA ALA A 198 6.18 -26.30 -29.75
C ALA A 198 6.67 -26.22 -28.29
N ALA A 199 7.64 -27.03 -27.89
CA ALA A 199 8.15 -27.09 -26.51
C ALA A 199 9.35 -26.15 -26.24
N VAL A 200 9.69 -25.27 -27.19
CA VAL A 200 10.87 -24.39 -27.15
C VAL A 200 10.51 -22.90 -27.03
N GLU A 201 9.29 -22.58 -26.57
CA GLU A 201 9.05 -21.33 -25.83
C GLU A 201 9.73 -21.44 -24.46
N THR A 202 11.06 -21.30 -24.45
CA THR A 202 11.93 -21.67 -23.34
C THR A 202 11.90 -20.65 -22.21
N LYS A 203 10.89 -20.80 -21.34
CA LYS A 203 10.99 -20.63 -19.87
C LYS A 203 11.31 -19.25 -19.28
N GLN A 204 11.79 -18.31 -20.09
CA GLN A 204 12.24 -16.96 -19.73
C GLN A 204 11.13 -15.91 -19.95
N SER A 205 10.06 -16.28 -20.66
CA SER A 205 8.82 -15.50 -20.81
C SER A 205 7.90 -15.56 -19.58
N ARG A 206 8.13 -16.47 -18.64
CA ARG A 206 7.28 -16.68 -17.44
C ARG A 206 7.74 -15.95 -16.17
N GLU A 207 8.91 -15.28 -16.18
CA GLU A 207 9.40 -14.51 -15.03
C GLU A 207 8.83 -13.06 -14.99
N ASN A 208 7.77 -12.76 -15.75
CA ASN A 208 7.41 -11.38 -16.09
C ASN A 208 5.88 -11.13 -16.27
N LEU A 209 5.05 -11.99 -15.70
CA LEU A 209 3.63 -11.76 -15.43
C LEU A 209 3.47 -11.65 -13.89
N GLU A 210 2.60 -10.82 -13.31
CA GLU A 210 1.51 -10.02 -13.91
C GLU A 210 1.68 -8.50 -13.71
N PHE A 211 2.54 -8.06 -12.78
CA PHE A 211 2.60 -6.69 -12.24
C PHE A 211 3.35 -5.65 -13.13
N LYS A 212 3.29 -5.76 -14.46
CA LYS A 212 3.99 -4.83 -15.36
C LYS A 212 3.32 -3.47 -15.41
N GLY A 213 4.00 -2.45 -14.89
CA GLY A 213 3.53 -1.06 -14.85
C GLY A 213 2.96 -0.63 -13.49
N GLN A 214 2.78 -1.55 -12.55
CA GLN A 214 2.34 -1.26 -11.19
C GLN A 214 3.52 -0.95 -10.26
N ALA A 215 3.32 -0.04 -9.31
CA ALA A 215 4.21 0.13 -8.17
C ALA A 215 3.78 -0.79 -7.02
N ALA A 216 4.74 -1.19 -6.18
CA ALA A 216 4.51 -2.12 -5.08
C ALA A 216 5.12 -1.60 -3.77
N LEU A 217 4.33 -1.54 -2.71
CA LEU A 217 4.73 -1.12 -1.37
C LEU A 217 4.69 -2.31 -0.42
N VAL A 218 5.85 -2.69 0.14
CA VAL A 218 5.96 -3.80 1.10
C VAL A 218 5.89 -3.27 2.52
N MET A 219 4.93 -3.77 3.29
CA MET A 219 4.62 -3.31 4.64
C MET A 219 4.38 -4.46 5.64
N GLU A 220 4.34 -4.13 6.92
CA GLU A 220 3.94 -5.03 8.00
C GLU A 220 2.54 -5.63 7.76
N LEU A 221 2.39 -6.93 8.01
CA LEU A 221 1.11 -7.62 7.89
C LEU A 221 0.32 -7.51 9.20
N GLY A 222 -0.89 -6.96 9.15
CA GLY A 222 -1.88 -7.08 10.24
C GLY A 222 -2.74 -8.34 10.09
N SER A 223 -3.48 -8.72 11.14
CA SER A 223 -4.32 -9.94 11.08
C SER A 223 -5.65 -9.76 10.34
N GLN A 224 -6.20 -8.55 10.41
CA GLN A 224 -7.40 -8.04 9.71
C GLN A 224 -7.54 -6.55 10.05
N ASP A 225 -8.35 -5.81 9.31
CA ASP A 225 -8.72 -4.44 9.68
C ASP A 225 -9.74 -4.40 10.83
N LEU A 226 -9.93 -3.20 11.40
CA LEU A 226 -10.81 -2.96 12.54
C LEU A 226 -12.30 -3.04 12.17
N LYS A 227 -12.72 -2.68 10.94
CA LYS A 227 -14.13 -2.84 10.52
C LYS A 227 -14.51 -4.32 10.45
N SER A 228 -13.71 -5.11 9.74
CA SER A 228 -13.83 -6.57 9.70
C SER A 228 -13.75 -7.24 11.08
N TYR A 229 -13.19 -6.56 12.10
CA TYR A 229 -13.21 -7.05 13.48
C TYR A 229 -14.53 -6.73 14.18
N ILE A 230 -15.02 -5.49 14.05
CA ILE A 230 -16.27 -5.04 14.65
C ILE A 230 -17.46 -5.81 14.05
N GLU A 231 -17.51 -5.98 12.73
CA GLU A 231 -18.57 -6.75 12.04
C GLU A 231 -18.61 -8.23 12.49
N LYS A 232 -17.45 -8.80 12.84
CA LYS A 232 -17.28 -10.21 13.19
C LYS A 232 -17.46 -10.51 14.67
N ASN A 233 -17.10 -9.58 15.56
CA ASN A 233 -17.08 -9.80 17.01
C ASN A 233 -18.09 -8.93 17.77
N GLY A 234 -18.74 -7.97 17.09
CA GLY A 234 -19.57 -6.93 17.70
C GLY A 234 -18.77 -5.66 18.07
N PRO A 235 -19.44 -4.64 18.64
CA PRO A 235 -18.79 -3.43 19.13
C PRO A 235 -17.72 -3.72 20.19
N LEU A 236 -16.72 -2.84 20.25
CA LEU A 236 -15.74 -2.85 21.32
C LEU A 236 -16.39 -2.33 22.61
N ALA A 237 -16.02 -2.91 23.76
CA ALA A 237 -16.51 -2.48 25.07
C ALA A 237 -15.38 -2.40 26.10
N GLY A 238 -15.65 -1.70 27.21
CA GLY A 238 -14.79 -1.66 28.40
C GLY A 238 -13.33 -1.26 28.11
N GLU A 239 -12.40 -2.10 28.57
CA GLU A 239 -10.96 -1.88 28.40
C GLU A 239 -10.54 -1.79 26.93
N THR A 240 -11.01 -2.73 26.09
CA THR A 240 -10.66 -2.79 24.66
C THR A 240 -11.12 -1.55 23.91
N LEU A 241 -12.32 -1.03 24.21
CA LEU A 241 -12.80 0.24 23.65
C LEU A 241 -11.91 1.40 24.09
N ARG A 242 -11.63 1.55 25.39
CA ARG A 242 -10.78 2.64 25.90
C ARG A 242 -9.39 2.60 25.28
N GLN A 243 -8.77 1.41 25.18
CA GLN A 243 -7.47 1.24 24.56
C GLN A 243 -7.47 1.55 23.06
N ALA A 244 -8.54 1.22 22.32
CA ALA A 244 -8.66 1.56 20.90
C ALA A 244 -8.86 3.08 20.68
N VAL A 245 -9.68 3.72 21.52
CA VAL A 245 -9.85 5.19 21.57
C VAL A 245 -8.52 5.91 21.88
N VAL A 246 -7.78 5.44 22.89
CA VAL A 246 -6.45 5.99 23.25
C VAL A 246 -5.43 5.83 22.11
N GLN A 247 -5.43 4.69 21.40
CA GLN A 247 -4.50 4.44 20.29
C GLN A 247 -4.82 5.29 19.06
N THR A 248 -6.09 5.38 18.68
CA THR A 248 -6.54 6.22 17.55
C THR A 248 -6.27 7.71 17.82
N ALA A 249 -6.50 8.20 19.04
CA ALA A 249 -6.11 9.57 19.43
C ALA A 249 -4.60 9.83 19.29
N ARG A 250 -3.74 8.89 19.69
CA ARG A 250 -2.28 9.01 19.55
C ARG A 250 -1.82 9.01 18.10
N ILE A 251 -2.45 8.19 17.25
CA ILE A 251 -2.21 8.15 15.80
C ILE A 251 -2.53 9.52 15.17
N VAL A 252 -3.70 10.08 15.48
CA VAL A 252 -4.08 11.43 14.99
C VAL A 252 -3.12 12.50 15.52
N LYS A 253 -2.66 12.43 16.78
CA LYS A 253 -1.64 13.34 17.31
C LYS A 253 -0.32 13.26 16.54
N ALA A 254 0.16 12.06 16.23
CA ALA A 254 1.37 11.88 15.43
C ALA A 254 1.26 12.52 14.03
N TYR A 255 0.09 12.38 13.40
CA TYR A 255 -0.27 13.05 12.14
C TYR A 255 -0.25 14.58 12.28
N HIS A 256 -0.96 15.08 13.29
CA HIS A 256 -1.14 16.51 13.54
C HIS A 256 0.15 17.21 13.97
N ALA A 257 1.08 16.52 14.61
CA ALA A 257 2.42 17.03 14.94
C ALA A 257 3.22 17.38 13.66
N GLN A 258 3.09 16.57 12.61
CA GLN A 258 3.72 16.81 11.30
C GLN A 258 3.03 17.89 10.44
N LYS A 259 2.01 18.57 10.99
CA LYS A 259 1.14 19.52 10.28
C LYS A 259 0.42 18.89 9.07
N MET A 260 0.15 17.59 9.13
CA MET A 260 -0.64 16.86 8.16
C MET A 260 -2.12 16.81 8.59
N VAL A 261 -3.00 16.52 7.64
CA VAL A 261 -4.43 16.16 7.80
C VAL A 261 -4.64 14.88 7.00
N TRP A 262 -5.37 13.89 7.54
CA TRP A 262 -5.45 12.55 6.94
C TRP A 262 -6.63 12.39 5.97
N THR A 263 -7.75 13.08 6.18
CA THR A 263 -8.99 13.09 5.35
C THR A 263 -9.71 11.74 5.14
N GLU A 264 -9.09 10.62 5.52
CA GLU A 264 -9.65 9.26 5.46
C GLU A 264 -9.50 8.50 6.78
N LEU A 265 -9.81 9.16 7.90
CA LEU A 265 -9.78 8.55 9.22
C LEU A 265 -11.04 7.69 9.45
N LYS A 266 -10.96 6.41 9.06
CA LYS A 266 -12.05 5.41 9.08
C LYS A 266 -11.56 4.06 9.59
N SER A 267 -12.46 3.21 10.11
CA SER A 267 -12.11 1.92 10.73
C SER A 267 -11.33 0.96 9.83
N THR A 268 -11.60 0.96 8.52
CA THR A 268 -10.88 0.13 7.54
C THR A 268 -9.41 0.55 7.34
N ASN A 269 -9.02 1.75 7.78
CA ASN A 269 -7.64 2.25 7.74
C ASN A 269 -6.84 1.95 9.02
N PHE A 270 -7.34 1.07 9.90
CA PHE A 270 -6.62 0.55 11.06
C PHE A 270 -6.53 -0.98 11.00
N VAL A 271 -5.31 -1.52 11.09
CA VAL A 271 -5.07 -2.96 11.16
C VAL A 271 -4.78 -3.42 12.59
N ILE A 272 -5.29 -4.60 12.92
CA ILE A 272 -5.09 -5.26 14.20
C ILE A 272 -3.77 -6.01 14.21
N GLN A 273 -2.95 -5.73 15.23
CA GLN A 273 -1.76 -6.49 15.61
C GLN A 273 -2.04 -7.25 16.91
N PRO A 274 -2.32 -8.57 16.87
CA PRO A 274 -2.69 -9.33 18.06
C PRO A 274 -1.53 -9.45 19.06
N LYS A 275 -1.83 -9.18 20.33
CA LYS A 275 -0.94 -9.44 21.49
C LYS A 275 -1.38 -10.67 22.29
N GLY A 276 -2.67 -11.00 22.25
CA GLY A 276 -3.26 -12.18 22.87
C GLY A 276 -4.58 -12.55 22.22
N ALA A 277 -5.39 -13.36 22.91
CA ALA A 277 -6.70 -13.77 22.41
C ALA A 277 -7.73 -12.62 22.35
N MET A 278 -7.62 -11.64 23.25
CA MET A 278 -8.51 -10.46 23.35
C MET A 278 -7.75 -9.15 23.62
N ASP A 279 -6.44 -9.13 23.36
CA ASP A 279 -5.57 -7.94 23.44
C ASP A 279 -4.91 -7.71 22.08
N PHE A 280 -4.94 -6.46 21.61
CA PHE A 280 -4.37 -6.04 20.35
C PHE A 280 -3.89 -4.58 20.37
N THR A 281 -2.91 -4.30 19.52
CA THR A 281 -2.58 -2.94 19.10
C THR A 281 -3.22 -2.61 17.77
N LEU A 282 -3.66 -1.36 17.60
CA LEU A 282 -4.05 -0.81 16.31
C LEU A 282 -2.85 -0.14 15.66
N LYS A 283 -2.62 -0.40 14.37
CA LYS A 283 -1.67 0.34 13.53
C LYS A 283 -2.40 0.97 12.35
N ALA A 284 -2.12 2.23 12.07
CA ALA A 284 -2.68 2.93 10.92
C ALA A 284 -2.06 2.46 9.59
N ILE A 285 -2.88 2.41 8.55
CA ILE A 285 -2.55 2.11 7.15
C ILE A 285 -3.17 3.14 6.19
N ASP A 286 -2.90 3.02 4.90
CA ASP A 286 -3.54 3.78 3.81
C ASP A 286 -3.38 5.31 3.94
N LEU A 287 -2.14 5.76 3.74
CA LEU A 287 -1.73 7.16 3.93
C LEU A 287 -1.61 7.93 2.60
N GLU A 288 -2.19 7.43 1.51
CA GLU A 288 -2.03 8.02 0.16
C GLU A 288 -2.82 9.33 -0.04
N SER A 289 -3.90 9.52 0.70
CA SER A 289 -4.86 10.63 0.56
C SER A 289 -4.48 11.87 1.38
N ALA A 290 -3.65 11.66 2.40
CA ALA A 290 -3.31 12.67 3.40
C ALA A 290 -2.43 13.81 2.85
N VAL A 291 -2.76 15.04 3.27
CA VAL A 291 -2.19 16.31 2.77
C VAL A 291 -1.61 17.16 3.91
N ARG A 292 -0.89 18.24 3.59
CA ARG A 292 -0.50 19.22 4.60
C ARG A 292 -1.69 20.10 4.98
N ARG A 293 -1.72 20.58 6.21
CA ARG A 293 -2.73 21.54 6.68
C ARG A 293 -2.63 22.85 5.90
N GLY A 294 -3.68 23.20 5.15
CA GLY A 294 -3.72 24.32 4.21
C GLY A 294 -3.45 23.95 2.74
N GLU A 295 -3.25 22.67 2.43
CA GLU A 295 -3.36 22.13 1.07
C GLU A 295 -4.80 21.68 0.79
N ASN A 296 -5.16 21.57 -0.49
CA ASN A 296 -6.45 21.08 -0.93
C ASN A 296 -6.57 19.54 -0.82
N PRO A 297 -7.78 18.97 -0.68
CA PRO A 297 -7.96 17.52 -0.61
C PRO A 297 -7.50 16.84 -1.91
N ILE A 298 -6.99 15.61 -1.78
CA ILE A 298 -6.62 14.77 -2.92
C ILE A 298 -7.59 13.59 -3.10
N ASP A 299 -8.05 13.01 -1.99
CA ASP A 299 -9.00 11.90 -1.91
C ASP A 299 -9.67 11.95 -0.53
N TYR A 300 -10.87 11.37 -0.41
CA TYR A 300 -11.65 11.37 0.83
C TYR A 300 -12.68 10.22 0.83
N SER A 301 -13.14 9.82 2.01
CA SER A 301 -14.21 8.83 2.17
C SER A 301 -15.42 9.42 2.90
N VAL A 302 -16.62 9.07 2.42
CA VAL A 302 -17.92 9.51 2.97
C VAL A 302 -18.01 9.26 4.48
N GLU A 303 -17.49 8.14 4.95
CA GLU A 303 -17.52 7.74 6.37
C GLU A 303 -16.67 8.65 7.29
N ALA A 304 -15.83 9.51 6.71
CA ALA A 304 -14.99 10.47 7.42
C ALA A 304 -15.40 11.94 7.22
N ILE A 305 -16.32 12.25 6.30
CA ILE A 305 -16.67 13.63 5.91
C ILE A 305 -17.33 14.41 7.07
N PRO A 306 -16.84 15.62 7.38
CA PRO A 306 -17.50 16.57 8.28
C PRO A 306 -18.48 17.51 7.54
N PRO A 307 -19.42 18.17 8.25
CA PRO A 307 -20.46 19.02 7.66
C PRO A 307 -19.95 20.13 6.75
N GLU A 308 -18.88 20.82 7.12
CA GLU A 308 -18.31 21.91 6.32
C GLU A 308 -17.79 21.44 4.95
N PHE A 309 -17.32 20.20 4.87
CA PHE A 309 -16.86 19.58 3.64
C PHE A 309 -18.05 19.04 2.82
N ALA A 310 -19.06 18.49 3.49
CA ALA A 310 -20.31 18.10 2.83
C ALA A 310 -21.02 19.32 2.23
N GLU A 311 -21.04 20.45 2.92
CA GLU A 311 -21.53 21.72 2.38
C GLU A 311 -20.66 22.17 1.18
N ALA A 312 -19.33 22.17 1.31
CA ALA A 312 -18.44 22.54 0.21
C ALA A 312 -18.72 21.70 -1.06
N TYR A 313 -18.89 20.39 -0.91
CA TYR A 313 -19.25 19.46 -1.99
C TYR A 313 -20.61 19.78 -2.64
N MET A 314 -21.64 20.09 -1.84
CA MET A 314 -22.96 20.51 -2.36
C MET A 314 -22.92 21.80 -3.20
N TYR A 315 -21.84 22.59 -3.11
CA TYR A 315 -21.60 23.77 -3.93
C TYR A 315 -20.46 23.60 -4.97
N GLY A 316 -19.86 22.42 -5.10
CA GLY A 316 -18.70 22.17 -5.99
C GLY A 316 -17.45 22.96 -5.58
N ARG A 317 -17.27 23.22 -4.28
CA ARG A 317 -16.16 23.99 -3.68
C ARG A 317 -15.15 23.11 -2.94
N GLU A 318 -15.41 21.81 -2.82
CA GLU A 318 -14.53 20.88 -2.13
C GLU A 318 -13.09 20.79 -2.67
N PRO A 319 -12.78 20.94 -3.99
CA PRO A 319 -11.40 20.82 -4.48
C PRO A 319 -10.57 22.09 -4.20
N GLU A 320 -11.23 23.19 -3.82
CA GLU A 320 -10.59 24.47 -3.47
C GLU A 320 -10.56 24.69 -1.94
N MET A 321 -11.18 23.81 -1.15
CA MET A 321 -11.19 23.90 0.31
C MET A 321 -9.79 23.65 0.89
N GLU A 322 -9.34 24.49 1.83
CA GLU A 322 -8.13 24.23 2.62
C GLU A 322 -8.39 23.13 3.66
N MET A 323 -7.51 22.13 3.78
CA MET A 323 -7.68 21.06 4.77
C MET A 323 -7.15 21.48 6.14
N HIS A 324 -8.03 21.40 7.15
CA HIS A 324 -7.74 21.72 8.55
C HIS A 324 -7.83 20.48 9.45
N LYS A 325 -7.10 20.51 10.57
CA LYS A 325 -7.04 19.43 11.56
C LYS A 325 -8.41 19.03 12.13
N SER A 326 -9.34 19.97 12.19
CA SER A 326 -10.73 19.82 12.63
C SER A 326 -11.54 18.83 11.78
N PHE A 327 -11.12 18.56 10.54
CA PHE A 327 -11.65 17.46 9.73
C PHE A 327 -11.40 16.12 10.46
N ASP A 328 -10.13 15.79 10.71
CA ASP A 328 -9.75 14.52 11.35
C ASP A 328 -10.36 14.40 12.76
N ILE A 329 -10.58 15.51 13.48
CA ILE A 329 -11.24 15.47 14.81
C ILE A 329 -12.70 14.99 14.68
N PHE A 330 -13.45 15.49 13.68
CA PHE A 330 -14.82 15.04 13.45
C PHE A 330 -14.87 13.57 13.01
N SER A 331 -13.99 13.19 12.06
CA SER A 331 -13.83 11.80 11.63
C SER A 331 -13.44 10.86 12.79
N LEU A 332 -12.67 11.34 13.77
CA LEU A 332 -12.28 10.60 14.97
C LEU A 332 -13.50 10.32 15.87
N GLY A 333 -14.41 11.29 16.01
CA GLY A 333 -15.71 11.09 16.65
C GLY A 333 -16.57 10.03 15.96
N LEU A 334 -16.66 10.07 14.62
CA LEU A 334 -17.38 9.05 13.83
C LEU A 334 -16.79 7.64 14.02
N LEU A 335 -15.46 7.52 13.99
CA LEU A 335 -14.72 6.27 14.23
C LEU A 335 -14.97 5.72 15.64
N TRP A 336 -15.03 6.57 16.66
CA TRP A 336 -15.30 6.17 18.04
C TRP A 336 -16.75 5.72 18.24
N TYR A 337 -17.71 6.39 17.58
CA TYR A 337 -19.09 5.93 17.51
C TYR A 337 -19.21 4.55 16.85
N GLU A 338 -18.50 4.31 15.72
CA GLU A 338 -18.47 3.02 15.04
C GLU A 338 -17.88 1.91 15.93
N MET A 339 -16.76 2.18 16.62
CA MET A 339 -16.18 1.22 17.58
C MET A 339 -17.10 0.88 18.74
N ALA A 340 -17.82 1.87 19.30
CA ALA A 340 -18.66 1.67 20.49
C ALA A 340 -20.05 1.10 20.18
N THR A 341 -20.57 1.30 18.97
CA THR A 341 -21.95 0.87 18.59
C THR A 341 -21.99 -0.29 17.59
N GLY A 342 -20.89 -0.53 16.86
CA GLY A 342 -20.86 -1.49 15.76
C GLY A 342 -21.54 -0.99 14.48
N LYS A 343 -21.81 0.32 14.38
CA LYS A 343 -22.52 0.92 13.25
C LYS A 343 -21.89 2.23 12.81
N GLN A 344 -21.90 2.47 11.50
CA GLN A 344 -21.51 3.78 10.94
C GLN A 344 -22.63 4.80 11.17
N PHE A 345 -22.29 5.98 11.71
CA PHE A 345 -23.25 6.98 12.18
C PHE A 345 -24.32 7.32 11.13
N TRP A 346 -23.88 7.66 9.91
CA TRP A 346 -24.73 8.04 8.77
C TRP A 346 -25.65 6.91 8.28
N HIS A 347 -25.27 5.64 8.48
CA HIS A 347 -26.11 4.47 8.19
C HIS A 347 -27.04 4.08 9.35
N SER A 348 -26.84 4.62 10.55
CA SER A 348 -27.51 4.15 11.77
C SER A 348 -28.59 5.06 12.34
N GLN A 349 -28.50 6.38 12.09
CA GLN A 349 -29.36 7.38 12.73
C GLN A 349 -30.58 7.77 11.89
N PHE A 350 -30.55 7.55 10.57
CA PHE A 350 -31.45 8.26 9.65
C PHE A 350 -32.50 7.38 8.96
N PHE A 351 -32.14 6.36 8.15
CA PHE A 351 -33.13 5.64 7.31
C PHE A 351 -32.87 4.13 7.15
N GLU A 352 -33.93 3.40 6.77
CA GLU A 352 -33.88 2.01 6.31
C GLU A 352 -33.17 1.89 4.94
N GLU A 353 -32.87 0.67 4.49
CA GLU A 353 -31.94 0.34 3.37
C GLU A 353 -32.40 0.76 1.95
N HIS A 354 -33.32 1.72 1.81
CA HIS A 354 -34.07 1.99 0.57
C HIS A 354 -34.11 3.48 0.18
N GLU A 355 -32.97 4.09 -0.16
CA GLU A 355 -32.95 5.25 -1.05
C GLU A 355 -31.59 5.53 -1.69
N GLU A 356 -31.59 5.90 -2.97
CA GLU A 356 -30.41 6.16 -3.83
C GLU A 356 -29.86 7.60 -3.68
N CYS A 357 -30.03 8.24 -2.52
CA CYS A 357 -29.47 9.57 -2.28
C CYS A 357 -27.96 9.54 -2.04
N ASP A 358 -27.25 10.54 -2.57
CA ASP A 358 -25.83 10.78 -2.26
C ASP A 358 -25.65 10.93 -0.73
N ASN A 359 -24.76 10.13 -0.16
CA ASN A 359 -24.49 10.15 1.27
C ASN A 359 -23.85 11.48 1.72
N VAL A 360 -23.14 12.20 0.85
CA VAL A 360 -22.62 13.54 1.16
C VAL A 360 -23.77 14.55 1.28
N MET A 361 -24.77 14.46 0.39
CA MET A 361 -26.00 15.26 0.50
C MET A 361 -26.77 14.94 1.80
N ARG A 362 -26.80 13.67 2.23
CA ARG A 362 -27.42 13.27 3.51
C ARG A 362 -26.72 13.95 4.71
N ILE A 363 -25.38 14.04 4.72
CA ILE A 363 -24.63 14.77 5.76
C ILE A 363 -24.99 16.26 5.72
N ALA A 364 -24.89 16.89 4.55
CA ALA A 364 -25.14 18.33 4.38
C ALA A 364 -26.56 18.75 4.77
N VAL A 365 -27.58 17.94 4.47
CA VAL A 365 -28.98 18.19 4.83
C VAL A 365 -29.26 17.84 6.30
N GLY A 366 -28.74 16.71 6.78
CA GLY A 366 -28.97 16.21 8.15
C GLY A 366 -28.37 17.09 9.25
N MET A 367 -27.45 18.00 8.91
CA MET A 367 -26.83 18.95 9.84
C MET A 367 -27.32 20.40 9.67
N GLN A 368 -28.36 20.66 8.86
CA GLN A 368 -28.94 22.00 8.75
C GLN A 368 -29.73 22.38 10.01
N GLY A 369 -29.32 23.47 10.68
CA GLY A 369 -30.03 24.02 11.83
C GLY A 369 -29.84 23.25 13.14
N THR A 370 -28.78 22.43 13.24
CA THR A 370 -28.23 21.95 14.52
C THR A 370 -26.83 22.55 14.72
N ASP A 371 -26.37 22.60 15.97
CA ASP A 371 -25.02 23.06 16.33
C ASP A 371 -24.06 21.88 16.57
N LYS A 372 -24.59 20.70 16.95
CA LYS A 372 -23.82 19.45 17.13
C LYS A 372 -24.67 18.19 16.86
N LEU A 373 -24.01 17.03 16.81
CA LEU A 373 -24.68 15.72 16.79
C LEU A 373 -24.81 15.16 18.22
N CYS A 374 -26.03 15.09 18.76
CA CYS A 374 -26.31 14.43 20.05
C CYS A 374 -26.43 12.91 19.89
N LEU A 375 -25.91 12.14 20.85
CA LEU A 375 -25.83 10.67 20.78
C LEU A 375 -26.88 9.95 21.66
N ASP A 376 -27.98 10.62 22.02
CA ASP A 376 -28.96 10.10 23.00
C ASP A 376 -29.53 8.72 22.61
N HIS A 377 -29.78 8.46 21.32
CA HIS A 377 -30.22 7.14 20.83
C HIS A 377 -29.18 6.02 21.02
N ALA A 378 -27.90 6.36 21.19
CA ALA A 378 -26.79 5.45 21.42
C ALA A 378 -26.31 5.43 22.89
N SER A 379 -26.91 6.25 23.78
CA SER A 379 -26.59 6.33 25.21
C SER A 379 -26.45 4.97 25.94
N PRO A 380 -27.30 3.93 25.73
CA PRO A 380 -27.12 2.64 26.43
C PRO A 380 -25.94 1.79 25.93
N MET A 381 -25.25 2.19 24.85
CA MET A 381 -24.10 1.47 24.28
C MET A 381 -22.76 2.17 24.57
N ILE A 382 -22.77 3.50 24.65
CA ILE A 382 -21.54 4.31 24.78
C ILE A 382 -21.37 4.75 26.25
N PRO A 383 -20.23 4.48 26.91
CA PRO A 383 -19.97 4.99 28.27
C PRO A 383 -20.03 6.52 28.31
N GLU A 384 -20.71 7.10 29.30
CA GLU A 384 -21.01 8.55 29.31
C GLU A 384 -19.79 9.48 29.07
N PRO A 385 -18.61 9.27 29.70
CA PRO A 385 -17.44 10.14 29.44
C PRO A 385 -16.78 9.92 28.08
N LEU A 386 -17.16 8.87 27.34
CA LEU A 386 -16.83 8.75 25.92
C LEU A 386 -17.93 9.38 25.06
N ARG A 387 -19.20 9.31 25.47
CA ARG A 387 -20.31 9.96 24.76
C ARG A 387 -20.12 11.47 24.70
N GLU A 388 -19.83 12.10 25.84
CA GLU A 388 -19.47 13.53 25.95
C GLU A 388 -18.33 13.88 24.98
N LEU A 389 -17.22 13.14 25.05
CA LEU A 389 -16.04 13.36 24.21
C LEU A 389 -16.29 13.16 22.70
N ILE A 390 -17.19 12.24 22.31
CA ILE A 390 -17.58 12.10 20.90
C ILE A 390 -18.48 13.26 20.47
N GLU A 391 -19.45 13.67 21.29
CA GLU A 391 -20.30 14.82 20.99
C GLU A 391 -19.47 16.12 20.84
N ASP A 392 -18.42 16.31 21.65
CA ASP A 392 -17.46 17.40 21.52
C ASP A 392 -16.64 17.31 20.20
N CYS A 393 -16.32 16.11 19.72
CA CYS A 393 -15.70 15.93 18.40
C CYS A 393 -16.67 16.23 17.24
N LEU A 394 -17.98 16.07 17.46
CA LEU A 394 -19.04 16.17 16.45
C LEU A 394 -19.80 17.52 16.47
N GLN A 395 -19.12 18.62 16.82
CA GLN A 395 -19.65 19.98 16.59
C GLN A 395 -19.74 20.28 15.09
N VAL A 396 -20.76 21.05 14.69
CA VAL A 396 -20.94 21.51 13.31
C VAL A 396 -19.85 22.50 12.93
N ASP A 397 -19.59 23.51 13.76
CA ASP A 397 -18.49 24.45 13.54
C ASP A 397 -17.13 23.74 13.76
N PRO A 398 -16.18 23.80 12.80
CA PRO A 398 -14.86 23.21 12.95
C PRO A 398 -13.96 23.86 14.02
N ASP A 399 -14.21 25.10 14.43
CA ASP A 399 -13.41 25.81 15.45
C ASP A 399 -13.87 25.51 16.90
N ASP A 400 -15.12 25.05 17.09
CA ASP A 400 -15.63 24.59 18.39
C ASP A 400 -15.16 23.16 18.76
N ARG A 401 -14.55 22.42 17.82
CA ARG A 401 -14.03 21.05 18.05
C ARG A 401 -12.75 21.08 18.90
N PRO A 402 -12.57 20.14 19.85
CA PRO A 402 -11.41 20.09 20.72
C PRO A 402 -10.12 19.75 19.94
N LYS A 403 -8.97 20.27 20.36
CA LYS A 403 -7.69 19.91 19.74
C LYS A 403 -7.24 18.55 20.25
N ILE A 404 -6.41 17.86 19.48
CA ILE A 404 -5.97 16.50 19.82
C ILE A 404 -5.19 16.41 21.15
N ASP A 405 -4.58 17.52 21.61
CA ASP A 405 -3.96 17.60 22.93
C ASP A 405 -4.99 17.77 24.07
N ASP A 406 -6.10 18.48 23.83
CA ASP A 406 -7.22 18.63 24.78
C ASP A 406 -7.94 17.28 24.93
N ILE A 407 -8.20 16.60 23.80
CA ILE A 407 -8.69 15.21 23.73
C ILE A 407 -7.82 14.28 24.57
N LEU A 408 -6.49 14.33 24.41
CA LEU A 408 -5.57 13.44 25.12
C LEU A 408 -5.44 13.77 26.62
N ALA A 409 -5.93 14.92 27.06
CA ALA A 409 -6.10 15.29 28.46
C ALA A 409 -7.50 14.95 29.03
N HIS A 410 -8.44 14.47 28.20
CA HIS A 410 -9.81 14.16 28.63
C HIS A 410 -9.84 13.02 29.66
N PRO A 411 -10.65 13.08 30.73
CA PRO A 411 -10.71 12.05 31.77
C PRO A 411 -10.89 10.61 31.27
N TYR A 412 -11.64 10.40 30.17
CA TYR A 412 -11.79 9.07 29.56
C TYR A 412 -10.48 8.51 28.98
N ILE A 413 -9.57 9.36 28.50
CA ILE A 413 -8.24 8.97 28.02
C ILE A 413 -7.27 8.76 29.20
N THR A 414 -7.32 9.63 30.20
CA THR A 414 -6.32 9.68 31.28
C THR A 414 -6.62 8.77 32.47
N ALA A 415 -7.80 8.13 32.52
CA ALA A 415 -8.20 7.24 33.61
C ALA A 415 -7.26 6.04 33.76
N LEU A 416 -6.52 6.02 34.87
CA LEU A 416 -5.73 4.87 35.33
C LEU A 416 -6.63 3.91 36.13
N HIS A 417 -6.54 2.63 35.80
CA HIS A 417 -7.16 1.49 36.50
C HIS A 417 -6.13 0.37 36.64
#